data_AF-A0A5N5MEP9-F1
#
_entry.id   AF-A0A5N5MEP9-F1
#
_cell.length_a   1.000
_cell.length_b   1.000
_cell.length_c   1.000
_cell.angle_alpha   90.00
_cell.angle_beta   90.00
_cell.angle_gamma   90.00
#
_symmetry.space_group_name_H-M   'P 1'
#
loop_
_entity.id
_entity.type
_entity.pdbx_description
1 polymer ?
#
loop_
_entity_poly.entity_id
_entity_poly.type
_entity_poly.pdbx_seq_one_letter_code
_entity_poly.pdbx_strand_id
1 'polypeptide(L)'
;MRLVSLQHRVRREAEPESEPAPGPPPPSHHSHNFNDMKKKFFNELGHLPMPMWAIGAIVVLVLALVACLTFCIYKKCLGGKKKAKKEEVKQEEEKEHEFFGKLEYTLDYNFTDNQLIVGVLQAQDLPAMDIGGTSDPYVKVYMLPDKKKKFETKVQRKNLCPVFNETFIFKTPFNDLAGQTLVLQVFDFDRFGKHDVIGEIKIPMNSVDLGQPIHEWKDLVGGEKEEQEKLGDICISLRYVPTSGKLTVCVMEAKNLKKMDVGGLSDPFVKVVLQHNGKRLKKKKTTVKQNTLNPYFNESFSFEIPFAQIQKVQVLITVYDYDKLGSNDAIGKCWIGYGASGVGLRQWSDMLANPRRPIAQWHTLLPEEEVDAALKAPIR
;
A
#
# COMPACT_ATOMS: atom_id res chain seq x y z
N MET A 1 74.53 22.07 3.92
CA MET A 1 75.27 20.90 4.44
C MET A 1 74.55 20.40 5.68
N ARG A 2 74.53 19.07 5.87
CA ARG A 2 73.76 18.29 6.88
C ARG A 2 72.27 18.15 6.55
N LEU A 3 71.59 17.04 6.82
CA LEU A 3 71.88 15.60 6.96
C LEU A 3 70.47 15.05 7.22
N VAL A 4 69.95 14.13 6.41
CA VAL A 4 68.70 13.41 6.72
C VAL A 4 69.02 11.94 6.93
N SER A 5 68.71 11.50 8.15
CA SER A 5 68.77 10.17 8.74
C SER A 5 67.61 10.19 9.75
N LEU A 6 66.78 9.19 9.99
CA LEU A 6 66.72 7.76 9.72
C LEU A 6 65.24 7.41 10.03
N GLN A 7 64.64 6.43 9.37
CA GLN A 7 64.14 5.25 10.09
C GLN A 7 63.60 4.19 9.14
N HIS A 8 64.07 2.97 9.41
CA HIS A 8 63.87 1.74 8.70
C HIS A 8 62.41 1.28 8.71
N ARG A 9 61.90 0.89 7.54
CA ARG A 9 60.74 0.01 7.42
C ARG A 9 61.24 -1.37 6.99
N VAL A 10 61.26 -2.29 7.94
CA VAL A 10 61.58 -3.71 7.76
C VAL A 10 60.60 -4.31 6.75
N ARG A 11 61.14 -4.85 5.64
CA ARG A 11 60.43 -5.73 4.70
C ARG A 11 60.15 -7.05 5.42
N ARG A 12 58.88 -7.43 5.55
CA ARG A 12 58.51 -8.82 5.84
C ARG A 12 58.58 -9.61 4.55
N GLU A 13 59.26 -10.75 4.60
CA GLU A 13 59.30 -11.76 3.56
C GLU A 13 57.90 -12.36 3.35
N ALA A 14 57.59 -12.71 2.11
CA ALA A 14 56.34 -13.34 1.72
C ALA A 14 56.36 -14.82 2.12
N GLU A 15 55.35 -15.26 2.87
CA GLU A 15 55.04 -16.68 3.08
C GLU A 15 54.54 -17.30 1.76
N PRO A 16 54.87 -18.57 1.46
CA PRO A 16 54.36 -19.24 0.28
C PRO A 16 52.88 -19.61 0.46
N GLU A 17 52.04 -19.22 -0.51
CA GLU A 17 50.65 -19.66 -0.62
C GLU A 17 50.58 -21.19 -0.66
N SER A 18 49.73 -21.77 0.18
CA SER A 18 49.39 -23.19 0.14
C SER A 18 48.39 -23.45 -0.99
N GLU A 19 48.70 -24.42 -1.86
CA GLU A 19 47.78 -24.88 -2.91
C GLU A 19 46.47 -25.43 -2.30
N PRO A 20 45.30 -25.14 -2.89
CA PRO A 20 44.04 -25.72 -2.45
C PRO A 20 43.97 -27.21 -2.80
N ALA A 21 43.50 -28.01 -1.84
CA ALA A 21 43.33 -29.46 -1.99
C ALA A 21 42.46 -29.85 -3.22
N PRO A 22 42.75 -30.98 -3.89
CA PRO A 22 41.95 -31.43 -5.03
C PRO A 22 40.54 -31.83 -4.59
N GLY A 23 39.55 -31.32 -5.32
CA GLY A 23 38.14 -31.66 -5.13
C GLY A 23 37.86 -33.16 -5.36
N PRO A 24 36.74 -33.69 -4.83
CA PRO A 24 36.39 -35.10 -4.97
C PRO A 24 36.18 -35.48 -6.45
N PRO A 25 36.48 -36.74 -6.83
CA PRO A 25 36.39 -37.18 -8.21
C PRO A 25 34.93 -37.13 -8.71
N PRO A 26 34.72 -36.88 -10.01
CA PRO A 26 33.38 -36.87 -10.59
C PRO A 26 32.74 -38.27 -10.47
N PRO A 27 31.41 -38.35 -10.27
CA PRO A 27 30.72 -39.62 -10.18
C PRO A 27 30.91 -40.42 -11.47
N SER A 28 31.26 -41.70 -11.32
CA SER A 28 31.39 -42.65 -12.42
C SER A 28 30.10 -42.72 -13.23
N HIS A 29 30.16 -42.34 -14.50
CA HIS A 29 29.11 -42.63 -15.47
C HIS A 29 28.98 -44.15 -15.60
N HIS A 30 27.97 -44.73 -14.94
CA HIS A 30 27.45 -46.01 -15.36
C HIS A 30 26.82 -45.81 -16.74
N SER A 31 27.52 -46.22 -17.79
CA SER A 31 26.92 -46.39 -19.11
C SER A 31 25.80 -47.42 -18.97
N HIS A 32 24.55 -46.95 -18.97
CA HIS A 32 23.39 -47.82 -19.13
C HIS A 32 23.48 -48.49 -20.49
N ASN A 33 24.01 -49.73 -20.52
CA ASN A 33 24.02 -50.55 -21.71
C ASN A 33 22.57 -50.90 -22.07
N PHE A 34 21.98 -50.18 -23.02
CA PHE A 34 20.64 -50.44 -23.59
C PHE A 34 20.49 -51.91 -24.03
N ASN A 35 21.60 -52.53 -24.44
CA ASN A 35 21.66 -53.95 -24.82
C ASN A 35 21.39 -54.91 -23.64
N ASP A 36 21.76 -54.56 -22.41
CA ASP A 36 21.46 -55.38 -21.22
C ASP A 36 20.00 -55.26 -20.80
N MET A 37 19.42 -54.06 -20.93
CA MET A 37 18.00 -53.84 -20.63
C MET A 37 17.10 -54.50 -21.67
N LYS A 38 17.48 -54.46 -22.96
CA LYS A 38 16.79 -55.16 -24.04
C LYS A 38 16.86 -56.69 -23.87
N LYS A 39 18.02 -57.22 -23.45
CA LYS A 39 18.17 -58.65 -23.13
C LYS A 39 17.31 -59.06 -21.92
N LYS A 40 17.30 -58.28 -20.83
CA LYS A 40 16.43 -58.56 -19.67
C LYS A 40 14.94 -58.49 -20.02
N PHE A 41 14.53 -57.51 -20.82
CA PHE A 41 13.13 -57.36 -21.23
C PHE A 41 12.63 -58.50 -22.14
N PHE A 42 13.45 -58.95 -23.11
CA PHE A 42 13.09 -60.11 -23.94
C PHE A 42 13.14 -61.44 -23.17
N ASN A 43 14.02 -61.57 -22.17
CA ASN A 43 14.09 -62.76 -21.32
C ASN A 43 12.89 -62.86 -20.37
N GLU A 44 12.36 -61.72 -19.89
CA GLU A 44 11.13 -61.64 -19.08
C GLU A 44 9.85 -61.85 -19.93
N LEU A 45 9.80 -61.37 -21.17
CA LEU A 45 8.67 -61.62 -22.07
C LEU A 45 8.50 -63.09 -22.46
N GLY A 46 9.59 -63.88 -22.40
CA GLY A 46 9.57 -65.32 -22.72
C GLY A 46 8.92 -66.21 -21.66
N HIS A 47 8.68 -65.70 -20.44
CA HIS A 47 8.15 -66.49 -19.32
C HIS A 47 6.65 -66.24 -19.06
N LEU A 48 5.99 -65.40 -19.86
CA LEU A 48 4.54 -65.22 -19.80
C LEU A 48 3.85 -66.32 -20.62
N PRO A 49 2.91 -67.10 -20.04
CA PRO A 49 2.22 -68.19 -20.73
C PRO A 49 1.10 -67.60 -21.61
N MET A 50 1.44 -66.68 -22.51
CA MET A 50 0.49 -66.06 -23.42
C MET A 50 0.93 -66.26 -24.87
N PRO A 51 0.04 -66.73 -25.75
CA PRO A 51 0.36 -66.91 -27.15
C PRO A 51 0.71 -65.57 -27.82
N MET A 52 1.66 -65.57 -28.75
CA MET A 52 2.24 -64.36 -29.35
C MET A 52 1.22 -63.38 -29.97
N TRP A 53 0.03 -63.84 -30.38
CA TRP A 53 -1.04 -62.99 -30.89
C TRP A 53 -1.63 -62.04 -29.82
N ALA A 54 -1.65 -62.45 -28.55
CA ALA A 54 -2.19 -61.64 -27.45
C ALA A 54 -1.27 -60.45 -27.11
N ILE A 55 0.05 -60.64 -27.23
CA ILE A 55 1.04 -59.59 -27.05
C ILE A 55 0.90 -58.55 -28.18
N GLY A 56 0.72 -59.01 -29.42
CA GLY A 56 0.44 -58.15 -30.56
C GLY A 56 -0.82 -57.29 -30.37
N ALA A 57 -1.90 -57.88 -29.83
CA ALA A 57 -3.14 -57.15 -29.56
C ALA A 57 -2.96 -56.04 -28.50
N ILE A 58 -2.21 -56.31 -27.43
CA ILE A 58 -1.95 -55.31 -26.37
C ILE A 58 -1.14 -54.13 -26.91
N VAL A 59 -0.13 -54.39 -27.74
CA VAL A 59 0.70 -53.32 -28.35
C VAL A 59 -0.16 -52.42 -29.23
N VAL A 60 -1.05 -52.98 -30.05
CA VAL A 60 -1.97 -52.21 -30.89
C VAL A 60 -2.92 -51.35 -30.05
N LEU A 61 -3.41 -51.88 -28.92
CA LEU A 61 -4.32 -51.18 -28.02
C LEU A 61 -3.64 -50.00 -27.31
N VAL A 62 -2.38 -50.18 -26.89
CA VAL A 62 -1.56 -49.10 -26.30
C VAL A 62 -1.27 -48.02 -27.33
N LEU A 63 -0.92 -48.38 -28.57
CA LEU A 63 -0.67 -47.42 -29.64
C LEU A 63 -1.93 -46.61 -29.99
N ALA A 64 -3.10 -47.25 -30.02
CA ALA A 64 -4.37 -46.57 -30.23
C ALA A 64 -4.70 -45.58 -29.09
N LEU A 65 -4.44 -45.95 -27.83
CA LEU A 65 -4.64 -45.05 -26.69
C LEU A 65 -3.70 -43.84 -26.73
N VAL A 66 -2.42 -44.03 -27.10
CA VAL A 66 -1.46 -42.93 -27.26
C VAL A 66 -1.88 -42.01 -28.41
N ALA A 67 -2.37 -42.55 -29.53
CA ALA A 67 -2.90 -41.77 -30.64
C ALA A 67 -4.14 -40.94 -30.25
N CYS A 68 -5.06 -41.53 -29.47
CA CYS A 68 -6.23 -40.80 -28.95
C CYS A 68 -5.82 -39.68 -27.98
N LEU A 69 -4.88 -39.94 -27.06
CA LEU A 69 -4.41 -38.94 -26.10
C LEU A 69 -3.69 -37.79 -26.80
N THR A 70 -2.84 -38.08 -27.79
CA THR A 70 -2.13 -37.05 -28.57
C THR A 70 -3.11 -36.21 -29.41
N PHE A 71 -4.13 -36.81 -30.01
CA PHE A 71 -5.19 -36.08 -30.72
C PHE A 71 -6.03 -35.19 -29.79
N CYS A 72 -6.36 -35.68 -28.59
CA CYS A 72 -7.07 -34.90 -27.58
C CYS A 72 -6.26 -33.68 -27.11
N ILE A 73 -4.95 -33.83 -26.90
CA ILE A 73 -4.04 -32.72 -26.54
C ILE A 73 -3.94 -31.72 -27.70
N TYR A 74 -3.80 -32.21 -28.94
CA TYR A 74 -3.71 -31.35 -30.13
C TYR A 74 -4.97 -30.49 -30.32
N LYS A 75 -6.17 -31.08 -30.14
CA LYS A 75 -7.45 -30.35 -30.22
C LYS A 75 -7.62 -29.32 -29.08
N LYS A 76 -7.12 -29.62 -27.87
CA LYS A 76 -7.15 -28.69 -26.72
C LYS A 76 -6.20 -27.49 -26.92
N CYS A 77 -5.03 -27.71 -27.52
CA CYS A 77 -4.06 -26.64 -27.83
C CYS A 77 -4.49 -25.73 -28.99
N LEU A 78 -5.15 -26.26 -30.04
CA LEU A 78 -5.66 -25.44 -31.15
C LEU A 78 -6.97 -24.70 -30.81
N GLY A 79 -7.83 -25.30 -29.98
CA GLY A 79 -9.07 -24.66 -29.51
C GLY A 79 -8.82 -23.49 -28.54
N GLY A 80 -7.74 -23.54 -27.77
CA GLY A 80 -7.33 -22.45 -26.86
C GLY A 80 -6.84 -21.20 -27.60
N LYS A 81 -6.10 -21.35 -28.71
CA LYS A 81 -5.55 -20.21 -29.48
C LYS A 81 -6.62 -19.39 -30.21
N LYS A 82 -7.74 -20.00 -30.61
CA LYS A 82 -8.86 -19.28 -31.26
C LYS A 82 -9.78 -18.56 -30.25
N LYS A 83 -9.82 -19.01 -28.99
CA LYS A 83 -10.55 -18.31 -27.91
C LYS A 83 -9.73 -17.15 -27.32
N ALA A 84 -8.44 -17.36 -27.05
CA ALA A 84 -7.55 -16.31 -26.56
C ALA A 84 -7.48 -15.10 -27.51
N LYS A 85 -7.35 -15.34 -28.83
CA LYS A 85 -7.28 -14.25 -29.83
C LYS A 85 -8.61 -13.52 -30.06
N LYS A 86 -9.75 -14.11 -29.66
CA LYS A 86 -11.08 -13.48 -29.75
C LYS A 86 -11.47 -12.77 -28.45
N GLU A 87 -10.85 -13.14 -27.33
CA GLU A 87 -10.97 -12.46 -26.03
C GLU A 87 -10.01 -11.27 -25.95
N GLU A 88 -8.78 -11.37 -26.48
CA GLU A 88 -7.83 -10.23 -26.53
C GLU A 88 -8.33 -9.09 -27.43
N VAL A 89 -8.91 -9.38 -28.60
CA VAL A 89 -9.45 -8.34 -29.50
C VAL A 89 -10.75 -7.72 -28.97
N LYS A 90 -11.44 -8.38 -28.02
CA LYS A 90 -12.68 -7.85 -27.41
C LYS A 90 -12.42 -7.08 -26.10
N GLN A 91 -11.22 -7.15 -25.54
CA GLN A 91 -10.83 -6.46 -24.30
C GLN A 91 -10.14 -5.10 -24.55
N GLU A 92 -9.75 -4.78 -25.78
CA GLU A 92 -9.08 -3.50 -26.10
C GLU A 92 -10.01 -2.41 -26.67
N GLU A 93 -11.29 -2.70 -26.97
CA GLU A 93 -12.26 -1.71 -27.51
C GLU A 93 -13.56 -1.53 -26.69
N GLU A 94 -13.55 -1.90 -25.40
CA GLU A 94 -14.55 -1.43 -24.41
C GLU A 94 -13.82 -0.96 -23.14
N LYS A 95 -12.90 0.00 -23.27
CA LYS A 95 -12.80 1.00 -22.21
C LYS A 95 -13.99 1.90 -22.42
N GLU A 96 -15.07 1.67 -21.66
CA GLU A 96 -16.01 2.76 -21.39
C GLU A 96 -15.13 3.94 -20.96
N HIS A 97 -15.12 5.02 -21.75
CA HIS A 97 -14.60 6.28 -21.26
C HIS A 97 -15.49 6.62 -20.06
N GLU A 98 -15.01 6.33 -18.84
CA GLU A 98 -15.68 6.75 -17.62
C GLU A 98 -15.89 8.27 -17.76
N PHE A 99 -17.15 8.65 -17.94
CA PHE A 99 -17.53 10.01 -18.22
C PHE A 99 -17.86 10.67 -16.88
N PHE A 100 -17.01 11.61 -16.46
CA PHE A 100 -17.13 12.26 -15.15
C PHE A 100 -17.88 13.60 -15.22
N GLY A 101 -18.43 13.95 -16.38
CA GLY A 101 -19.04 15.25 -16.65
C GLY A 101 -18.06 16.31 -17.15
N LYS A 102 -18.54 17.55 -17.26
CA LYS A 102 -17.75 18.71 -17.69
C LYS A 102 -17.89 19.85 -16.70
N LEU A 103 -16.86 20.66 -16.55
CA LEU A 103 -16.87 21.87 -15.72
C LEU A 103 -16.56 23.10 -16.57
N GLU A 104 -17.38 24.14 -16.40
CA GLU A 104 -17.18 25.46 -16.96
C GLU A 104 -16.51 26.36 -15.94
N TYR A 105 -15.42 27.00 -16.36
CA TYR A 105 -14.61 27.83 -15.48
C TYR A 105 -14.08 29.05 -16.23
N THR A 106 -13.67 30.06 -15.46
CA THR A 106 -12.97 31.24 -15.97
C THR A 106 -11.64 31.42 -15.28
N LEU A 107 -10.65 31.91 -16.01
CA LEU A 107 -9.34 32.30 -15.47
C LEU A 107 -8.99 33.69 -15.95
N ASP A 108 -8.59 34.54 -15.03
CA ASP A 108 -8.10 35.86 -15.33
C ASP A 108 -6.94 36.22 -14.39
N TYR A 109 -6.00 37.04 -14.86
CA TYR A 109 -4.89 37.49 -14.04
C TYR A 109 -4.83 39.01 -13.96
N ASN A 110 -5.00 39.53 -12.75
CA ASN A 110 -4.82 40.94 -12.49
C ASN A 110 -3.35 41.24 -12.22
N PHE A 111 -2.67 41.79 -13.23
CA PHE A 111 -1.26 42.21 -13.17
C PHE A 111 -1.00 43.40 -12.23
N THR A 112 -2.01 44.21 -11.92
CA THR A 112 -1.88 45.35 -11.01
C THR A 112 -1.78 44.89 -9.56
N ASP A 113 -2.65 43.94 -9.20
CA ASP A 113 -2.78 43.46 -7.82
C ASP A 113 -2.07 42.12 -7.56
N ASN A 114 -1.40 41.57 -8.58
CA ASN A 114 -0.72 40.27 -8.58
C ASN A 114 -1.63 39.13 -8.10
N GLN A 115 -2.78 38.99 -8.75
CA GLN A 115 -3.84 38.07 -8.33
C GLN A 115 -4.36 37.23 -9.50
N LEU A 116 -4.35 35.91 -9.32
CA LEU A 116 -5.07 34.99 -10.19
C LEU A 116 -6.52 34.88 -9.70
N ILE A 117 -7.45 35.14 -10.61
CA ILE A 117 -8.89 35.10 -10.39
C ILE A 117 -9.41 33.84 -11.09
N VAL A 118 -10.03 32.96 -10.31
CA VAL A 118 -10.56 31.67 -10.78
C VAL A 118 -12.07 31.69 -10.58
N GLY A 119 -12.85 31.67 -11.65
CA GLY A 119 -14.30 31.51 -11.59
C GLY A 119 -14.70 30.06 -11.81
N VAL A 120 -15.54 29.54 -10.92
CA VAL A 120 -16.21 28.24 -11.09
C VAL A 120 -17.67 28.53 -11.39
N LEU A 121 -18.09 28.30 -12.63
CA LEU A 121 -19.41 28.72 -13.11
C LEU A 121 -20.45 27.62 -12.91
N GLN A 122 -20.32 26.51 -13.63
CA GLN A 122 -21.28 25.41 -13.59
C GLN A 122 -20.64 24.10 -14.06
N ALA A 123 -21.26 22.98 -13.72
CA ALA A 123 -20.91 21.67 -14.26
C ALA A 123 -22.10 21.05 -15.00
N GLN A 124 -21.82 20.12 -15.91
CA GLN A 124 -22.83 19.38 -16.67
C GLN A 124 -22.54 17.89 -16.67
N ASP A 125 -23.62 17.12 -16.68
CA ASP A 125 -23.61 15.66 -16.81
C ASP A 125 -22.71 14.96 -15.78
N LEU A 126 -22.72 15.41 -14.52
CA LEU A 126 -22.01 14.73 -13.44
C LEU A 126 -22.62 13.33 -13.19
N PRO A 127 -21.81 12.31 -12.87
CA PRO A 127 -22.32 11.00 -12.49
C PRO A 127 -23.07 11.07 -11.15
N ALA A 128 -24.09 10.22 -11.00
CA ALA A 128 -24.79 10.04 -9.74
C ALA A 128 -23.98 9.12 -8.81
N MET A 129 -23.51 9.67 -7.70
CA MET A 129 -22.72 8.96 -6.69
C MET A 129 -23.58 8.49 -5.51
N ASP A 130 -24.71 9.15 -5.24
CA ASP A 130 -25.65 8.71 -4.20
C ASP A 130 -26.53 7.54 -4.66
N ILE A 131 -26.94 6.70 -3.70
CA ILE A 131 -27.96 5.63 -3.87
C ILE A 131 -29.29 6.19 -4.44
N GLY A 132 -29.55 7.49 -4.27
CA GLY A 132 -30.72 8.20 -4.78
C GLY A 132 -30.69 8.54 -6.27
N GLY A 133 -29.61 8.24 -7.00
CA GLY A 133 -29.48 8.58 -8.41
C GLY A 133 -29.18 10.07 -8.66
N THR A 134 -28.64 10.77 -7.65
CA THR A 134 -28.19 12.16 -7.73
C THR A 134 -26.80 12.29 -7.10
N SER A 135 -26.27 13.51 -7.09
CA SER A 135 -25.11 13.90 -6.29
C SER A 135 -25.37 15.27 -5.66
N ASP A 136 -24.67 15.56 -4.56
CA ASP A 136 -24.55 16.83 -3.89
C ASP A 136 -23.19 17.50 -4.23
N PRO A 137 -22.94 17.94 -5.48
CA PRO A 137 -21.61 18.36 -5.89
C PRO A 137 -21.14 19.68 -5.28
N TYR A 138 -19.83 19.76 -5.06
CA TYR A 138 -19.08 20.99 -4.78
C TYR A 138 -17.66 20.90 -5.35
N VAL A 139 -17.02 22.04 -5.59
CA VAL A 139 -15.69 22.11 -6.21
C VAL A 139 -14.66 22.63 -5.21
N LYS A 140 -13.57 21.89 -5.02
CA LYS A 140 -12.37 22.35 -4.34
C LYS A 140 -11.40 22.96 -5.36
N VAL A 141 -10.87 24.14 -5.04
CA VAL A 141 -9.95 24.90 -5.88
C VAL A 141 -8.64 25.12 -5.11
N TYR A 142 -7.52 24.65 -5.65
CA TYR A 142 -6.21 24.78 -5.02
C TYR A 142 -5.06 24.78 -6.04
N MET A 143 -3.87 25.21 -5.62
CA MET A 143 -2.68 25.30 -6.46
C MET A 143 -1.64 24.26 -6.04
N LEU A 144 -1.13 23.44 -6.95
CA LEU A 144 0.03 22.59 -6.70
C LEU A 144 1.33 23.37 -6.93
N PRO A 145 2.38 23.15 -6.11
CA PRO A 145 2.48 22.12 -5.06
C PRO A 145 1.86 22.48 -3.70
N ASP A 146 1.41 23.73 -3.50
CA ASP A 146 0.86 24.19 -2.21
C ASP A 146 -0.58 23.73 -1.95
N LYS A 147 -0.73 22.51 -1.42
CA LYS A 147 -2.04 21.97 -1.03
C LYS A 147 -2.66 22.63 0.22
N LYS A 148 -2.00 23.61 0.87
CA LYS A 148 -2.51 24.19 2.12
C LYS A 148 -3.66 25.18 1.90
N LYS A 149 -3.58 26.00 0.85
CA LYS A 149 -4.63 26.96 0.49
C LYS A 149 -5.64 26.28 -0.44
N LYS A 150 -6.78 25.88 0.13
CA LYS A 150 -7.92 25.32 -0.60
C LYS A 150 -9.12 26.25 -0.44
N PHE A 151 -9.82 26.51 -1.53
CA PHE A 151 -11.14 27.11 -1.52
C PHE A 151 -12.18 26.06 -1.89
N GLU A 152 -13.41 26.24 -1.43
CA GLU A 152 -14.51 25.33 -1.72
C GLU A 152 -15.74 26.14 -2.12
N THR A 153 -16.45 25.70 -3.15
CA THR A 153 -17.76 26.24 -3.48
C THR A 153 -18.80 25.78 -2.48
N LYS A 154 -19.97 26.39 -2.51
CA LYS A 154 -21.16 25.87 -1.85
C LYS A 154 -21.56 24.52 -2.46
N VAL A 155 -22.08 23.66 -1.59
CA VAL A 155 -22.66 22.36 -1.96
C VAL A 155 -24.01 22.56 -2.62
N GLN A 156 -24.17 22.02 -3.83
CA GLN A 156 -25.42 22.04 -4.58
C GLN A 156 -26.12 20.70 -4.42
N ARG A 157 -27.24 20.65 -3.70
CA ARG A 157 -27.87 19.36 -3.36
C ARG A 157 -28.66 18.75 -4.50
N LYS A 158 -28.51 17.44 -4.69
CA LYS A 158 -29.25 16.58 -5.61
C LYS A 158 -29.29 17.13 -7.04
N ASN A 159 -28.13 17.56 -7.53
CA ASN A 159 -28.01 18.25 -8.80
C ASN A 159 -26.82 17.72 -9.61
N LEU A 160 -27.08 17.13 -10.79
CA LEU A 160 -26.05 16.64 -11.71
C LEU A 160 -25.57 17.72 -12.71
N CYS A 161 -26.23 18.88 -12.72
CA CYS A 161 -25.86 20.06 -13.51
C CYS A 161 -25.82 21.31 -12.60
N PRO A 162 -24.91 21.33 -11.59
CA PRO A 162 -24.85 22.41 -10.62
C PRO A 162 -24.41 23.72 -11.24
N VAL A 163 -25.01 24.82 -10.77
CA VAL A 163 -24.56 26.19 -11.05
C VAL A 163 -23.99 26.77 -9.76
N PHE A 164 -22.69 27.08 -9.77
CA PHE A 164 -21.95 27.62 -8.63
C PHE A 164 -21.87 29.15 -8.72
N ASN A 165 -21.36 29.68 -9.83
CA ASN A 165 -21.08 31.11 -10.04
C ASN A 165 -20.28 31.73 -8.88
N GLU A 166 -19.18 31.08 -8.49
CA GLU A 166 -18.30 31.52 -7.42
C GLU A 166 -16.91 31.87 -7.95
N THR A 167 -16.32 32.94 -7.41
CA THR A 167 -14.99 33.42 -7.82
C THR A 167 -14.03 33.37 -6.65
N PHE A 168 -12.84 32.80 -6.89
CA PHE A 168 -11.76 32.64 -5.93
C PHE A 168 -10.53 33.44 -6.36
N ILE A 169 -9.79 33.97 -5.39
CA ILE A 169 -8.65 34.85 -5.63
C ILE A 169 -7.40 34.25 -4.98
N PHE A 170 -6.38 33.98 -5.80
CA PHE A 170 -5.05 33.56 -5.36
C PHE A 170 -4.07 34.73 -5.49
N LYS A 171 -3.57 35.20 -4.34
CA LYS A 171 -2.51 36.22 -4.27
C LYS A 171 -1.15 35.58 -4.57
N THR A 172 -0.85 35.39 -5.84
CA THR A 172 0.37 34.75 -6.34
C THR A 172 1.01 35.63 -7.42
N PRO A 173 2.28 36.05 -7.26
CA PRO A 173 3.01 36.78 -8.29
C PRO A 173 3.10 35.99 -9.61
N PHE A 174 3.07 36.70 -10.74
CA PHE A 174 3.05 36.07 -12.07
C PHE A 174 4.25 35.13 -12.30
N ASN A 175 5.43 35.54 -11.83
CA ASN A 175 6.66 34.74 -11.94
C ASN A 175 6.59 33.40 -11.22
N ASP A 176 5.81 33.32 -10.12
CA ASP A 176 5.67 32.11 -9.32
C ASP A 176 4.59 31.17 -9.89
N LEU A 177 3.73 31.66 -10.79
CA LEU A 177 2.67 30.84 -11.41
C LEU A 177 3.23 29.82 -12.38
N ALA A 178 4.31 30.10 -13.11
CA ALA A 178 4.83 29.22 -14.16
C ALA A 178 5.19 27.80 -13.67
N GLY A 179 5.55 27.65 -12.39
CA GLY A 179 5.83 26.36 -11.75
C GLY A 179 4.63 25.68 -11.09
N GLN A 180 3.45 26.30 -11.14
CA GLN A 180 2.26 25.83 -10.43
C GLN A 180 1.22 25.21 -11.37
N THR A 181 0.36 24.39 -10.79
CA THR A 181 -0.77 23.78 -11.49
C THR A 181 -2.05 24.08 -10.71
N LEU A 182 -3.00 24.76 -11.35
CA LEU A 182 -4.33 24.96 -10.79
C LEU A 182 -5.10 23.64 -10.84
N VAL A 183 -5.75 23.29 -9.74
CA VAL A 183 -6.58 22.08 -9.65
C VAL A 183 -8.00 22.48 -9.28
N LEU A 184 -8.96 22.05 -10.11
CA LEU A 184 -10.39 22.11 -9.86
C LEU A 184 -10.87 20.68 -9.64
N GLN A 185 -11.26 20.33 -8.42
CA GLN A 185 -11.65 18.97 -8.08
C GLN A 185 -13.10 18.95 -7.61
N VAL A 186 -13.94 18.21 -8.32
CA VAL A 186 -15.37 18.07 -8.03
C VAL A 186 -15.56 16.88 -7.08
N PHE A 187 -16.26 17.14 -5.98
CA PHE A 187 -16.60 16.16 -4.95
C PHE A 187 -18.11 16.04 -4.82
N ASP A 188 -18.56 14.85 -4.43
CA ASP A 188 -19.90 14.59 -3.93
C ASP A 188 -19.95 14.72 -2.41
N PHE A 189 -20.87 15.52 -1.88
CA PHE A 189 -20.99 15.73 -0.44
C PHE A 189 -21.82 14.62 0.23
N ASP A 190 -21.16 13.82 1.06
CA ASP A 190 -21.83 12.84 1.92
C ASP A 190 -22.09 13.38 3.33
N ARG A 191 -23.36 13.37 3.76
CA ARG A 191 -23.71 13.72 5.15
C ARG A 191 -23.08 12.77 6.17
N PHE A 192 -22.90 11.50 5.81
CA PHE A 192 -22.40 10.45 6.69
C PHE A 192 -21.35 9.61 5.94
N GLY A 193 -20.12 10.09 5.88
CA GLY A 193 -19.06 9.35 5.19
C GLY A 193 -17.93 10.25 4.75
N LYS A 194 -17.01 9.67 3.98
CA LYS A 194 -16.00 10.42 3.24
C LYS A 194 -16.63 10.84 1.91
N HIS A 195 -16.47 12.11 1.57
CA HIS A 195 -16.95 12.66 0.30
C HIS A 195 -16.26 11.97 -0.88
N ASP A 196 -17.05 11.55 -1.86
CA ASP A 196 -16.53 10.89 -3.05
C ASP A 196 -15.98 11.91 -4.06
N VAL A 197 -14.85 11.58 -4.70
CA VAL A 197 -14.30 12.39 -5.79
C VAL A 197 -15.04 12.01 -7.06
N ILE A 198 -15.70 12.99 -7.69
CA ILE A 198 -16.37 12.82 -8.98
C ILE A 198 -15.33 12.92 -10.09
N GLY A 199 -14.52 13.97 -10.10
CA GLY A 199 -13.50 14.18 -11.13
C GLY A 199 -12.65 15.41 -10.85
N GLU A 200 -11.62 15.60 -11.65
CA GLU A 200 -10.71 16.73 -11.51
C GLU A 200 -10.29 17.34 -12.85
N ILE A 201 -9.83 18.58 -12.79
CA ILE A 201 -9.16 19.29 -13.87
C ILE A 201 -7.85 19.82 -13.32
N LYS A 202 -6.74 19.42 -13.96
CA LYS A 202 -5.40 19.96 -13.69
C LYS A 202 -5.00 20.88 -14.84
N ILE A 203 -4.64 22.11 -14.52
CA ILE A 203 -4.29 23.15 -15.48
C ILE A 203 -2.88 23.67 -15.13
N PRO A 204 -1.85 23.18 -15.84
CA PRO A 204 -0.49 23.70 -15.69
C PRO A 204 -0.45 25.17 -16.11
N MET A 205 -0.05 26.07 -15.22
CA MET A 205 -0.15 27.50 -15.49
C MET A 205 0.86 28.00 -16.52
N ASN A 206 1.90 27.22 -16.80
CA ASN A 206 2.81 27.47 -17.92
C ASN A 206 2.17 27.23 -19.31
N SER A 207 1.04 26.52 -19.38
CA SER A 207 0.34 26.21 -20.63
C SER A 207 -0.76 27.21 -20.97
N VAL A 208 -0.99 28.18 -20.09
CA VAL A 208 -2.12 29.10 -20.14
C VAL A 208 -1.62 30.50 -20.47
N ASP A 209 -2.19 31.11 -21.51
CA ASP A 209 -1.96 32.52 -21.81
C ASP A 209 -2.92 33.39 -21.00
N LEU A 210 -2.42 33.96 -19.90
CA LEU A 210 -3.18 34.84 -19.01
C LEU A 210 -3.20 36.31 -19.51
N GLY A 211 -2.80 36.57 -20.76
CA GLY A 211 -2.93 37.89 -21.38
C GLY A 211 -4.37 38.32 -21.65
N GLN A 212 -5.31 37.37 -21.69
CA GLN A 212 -6.75 37.62 -21.80
C GLN A 212 -7.53 36.71 -20.84
N PRO A 213 -8.71 37.14 -20.38
CA PRO A 213 -9.61 36.27 -19.61
C PRO A 213 -9.99 35.03 -20.43
N ILE A 214 -9.82 33.87 -19.81
CA ILE A 214 -10.20 32.57 -20.37
C ILE A 214 -11.57 32.20 -19.83
N HIS A 215 -12.40 31.64 -20.72
CA HIS A 215 -13.70 31.08 -20.39
C HIS A 215 -13.92 29.85 -21.28
N GLU A 216 -13.89 28.66 -20.68
CA GLU A 216 -14.01 27.42 -21.44
C GLU A 216 -14.70 26.30 -20.65
N TRP A 217 -15.20 25.33 -21.40
CA TRP A 217 -15.66 24.04 -20.89
C TRP A 217 -14.54 23.02 -20.98
N LYS A 218 -14.37 22.23 -19.92
CA LYS A 218 -13.38 21.17 -19.92
C LYS A 218 -13.91 19.90 -19.26
N ASP A 219 -13.61 18.78 -19.89
CA ASP A 219 -14.03 17.46 -19.42
C ASP A 219 -13.31 17.12 -18.11
N LEU A 220 -14.06 16.58 -17.16
CA LEU A 220 -13.52 16.06 -15.92
C LEU A 220 -12.80 14.73 -16.21
N VAL A 221 -11.61 14.58 -15.66
CA VAL A 221 -10.90 13.30 -15.67
C VAL A 221 -11.06 12.62 -14.31
N GLY A 222 -10.97 11.29 -14.29
CA GLY A 222 -11.07 10.51 -13.06
C GLY A 222 -10.09 11.03 -12.02
N GLY A 223 -10.62 11.54 -10.91
CA GLY A 223 -9.82 12.18 -9.88
C GLY A 223 -9.08 11.16 -9.04
N GLU A 224 -7.81 11.41 -8.77
CA GLU A 224 -7.11 10.67 -7.72
C GLU A 224 -7.87 10.91 -6.40
N LYS A 225 -8.43 9.85 -5.83
CA LYS A 225 -8.96 9.89 -4.45
C LYS A 225 -7.85 10.49 -3.59
N GLU A 226 -8.13 11.55 -2.83
CA GLU A 226 -7.13 12.13 -1.91
C GLU A 226 -6.46 10.97 -1.16
N GLU A 227 -5.18 10.68 -1.50
CA GLU A 227 -4.37 9.72 -0.76
C GLU A 227 -4.40 10.25 0.67
N GLN A 228 -4.99 9.46 1.59
CA GLN A 228 -4.93 9.79 3.01
C GLN A 228 -3.47 10.09 3.33
N GLU A 229 -3.22 11.27 3.93
CA GLU A 229 -1.87 11.62 4.36
C GLU A 229 -1.34 10.46 5.21
N LYS A 230 -0.33 9.75 4.69
CA LYS A 230 0.25 8.60 5.37
C LYS A 230 0.88 9.10 6.66
N LEU A 231 0.27 8.77 7.80
CA LEU A 231 0.75 9.16 9.13
C LEU A 231 1.99 8.38 9.57
N GLY A 232 2.32 7.33 8.82
CA GLY A 232 3.47 6.45 9.01
C GLY A 232 3.06 5.04 9.41
N ASP A 233 4.06 4.15 9.54
CA ASP A 233 3.87 2.78 9.97
C ASP A 233 4.67 2.50 11.25
N ILE A 234 4.16 1.63 12.12
CA ILE A 234 4.81 1.19 13.35
C ILE A 234 4.92 -0.33 13.41
N CYS A 235 6.10 -0.84 13.75
CA CYS A 235 6.37 -2.25 13.94
C CYS A 235 6.23 -2.63 15.41
N ILE A 236 5.32 -3.55 15.70
CA ILE A 236 4.99 -4.00 17.05
C ILE A 236 5.15 -5.49 17.12
N SER A 237 5.82 -5.98 18.17
CA SER A 237 5.92 -7.40 18.48
C SER A 237 5.07 -7.76 19.69
N LEU A 238 4.23 -8.78 19.52
CA LEU A 238 3.33 -9.29 20.55
C LEU A 238 3.71 -10.71 20.94
N ARG A 239 3.75 -10.97 22.24
CA ARG A 239 4.00 -12.31 22.79
C ARG A 239 3.09 -12.56 23.98
N TYR A 240 2.32 -13.63 23.93
CA TYR A 240 1.48 -14.05 25.05
C TYR A 240 1.92 -15.40 25.63
N VAL A 241 1.97 -15.50 26.95
CA VAL A 241 2.23 -16.74 27.70
C VAL A 241 1.01 -17.07 28.56
N PRO A 242 0.16 -18.03 28.13
CA PRO A 242 -1.08 -18.34 28.84
C PRO A 242 -0.89 -18.79 30.29
N THR A 243 0.14 -19.62 30.54
CA THR A 243 0.40 -20.20 31.88
C THR A 243 0.65 -19.15 32.95
N SER A 244 1.31 -18.05 32.60
CA SER A 244 1.60 -16.94 33.52
C SER A 244 0.69 -15.72 33.28
N GLY A 245 -0.26 -15.81 32.33
CA GLY A 245 -1.06 -14.67 31.88
C GLY A 245 -0.24 -13.46 31.42
N LYS A 246 0.97 -13.65 30.89
CA LYS A 246 1.88 -12.53 30.58
C LYS A 246 1.77 -12.14 29.12
N LEU A 247 1.30 -10.92 28.84
CA LEU A 247 1.36 -10.27 27.53
C LEU A 247 2.56 -9.33 27.49
N THR A 248 3.46 -9.54 26.55
CA THR A 248 4.58 -8.64 26.26
C THR A 248 4.31 -7.93 24.93
N VAL A 249 4.34 -6.60 24.98
CA VAL A 249 4.23 -5.70 23.83
C VAL A 249 5.59 -5.04 23.66
N CYS A 250 6.29 -5.34 22.57
CA CYS A 250 7.54 -4.71 22.21
C CYS A 250 7.30 -3.70 21.08
N VAL A 251 7.56 -2.42 21.37
CA VAL A 251 7.57 -1.36 20.39
C VAL A 251 8.94 -1.37 19.74
N MET A 252 9.03 -1.82 18.48
CA MET A 252 10.30 -2.03 17.80
C MET A 252 10.79 -0.74 17.15
N GLU A 253 10.10 -0.28 16.12
CA GLU A 253 10.45 0.90 15.33
C GLU A 253 9.23 1.47 14.62
N ALA A 254 9.34 2.70 14.14
CA ALA A 254 8.36 3.29 13.22
C ALA A 254 9.10 3.87 12.00
N LYS A 255 8.37 4.05 10.90
CA LYS A 255 8.91 4.62 9.66
C LYS A 255 7.92 5.55 8.99
N ASN A 256 8.45 6.48 8.20
CA ASN A 256 7.68 7.45 7.41
C ASN A 256 6.63 8.20 8.25
N LEU A 257 6.97 8.56 9.49
CA LEU A 257 6.06 9.32 10.34
C LEU A 257 5.78 10.70 9.72
N LYS A 258 4.56 11.21 9.95
CA LYS A 258 4.20 12.57 9.57
C LYS A 258 5.00 13.58 10.41
N LYS A 259 5.54 14.58 9.73
CA LYS A 259 6.24 15.73 10.31
C LYS A 259 5.24 16.66 11.00
N MET A 260 5.43 16.97 12.28
CA MET A 260 4.58 17.94 13.00
C MET A 260 5.28 19.27 13.30
N ASP A 261 6.60 19.29 13.48
CA ASP A 261 7.32 20.50 13.89
C ASP A 261 7.52 21.51 12.76
N VAL A 262 7.28 22.80 13.07
CA VAL A 262 7.63 23.93 12.19
C VAL A 262 9.13 24.19 12.27
N GLY A 263 9.90 23.56 11.39
CA GLY A 263 11.35 23.77 11.24
C GLY A 263 12.25 22.64 11.76
N GLY A 264 11.68 21.62 12.41
CA GLY A 264 12.31 20.33 12.74
C GLY A 264 11.66 19.18 11.97
N LEU A 265 11.94 17.92 12.29
CA LEU A 265 11.15 16.77 11.82
C LEU A 265 9.98 16.51 12.78
N SER A 266 10.15 15.52 13.66
CA SER A 266 9.30 15.20 14.80
C SER A 266 10.19 14.59 15.89
N ASP A 267 9.75 14.66 17.13
CA ASP A 267 10.33 14.07 18.33
C ASP A 267 9.45 12.88 18.83
N PRO A 268 9.35 11.76 18.07
CA PRO A 268 8.37 10.73 18.36
C PRO A 268 8.58 9.95 19.67
N PHE A 269 7.48 9.69 20.37
CA PHE A 269 7.37 8.66 21.41
C PHE A 269 6.06 7.89 21.30
N VAL A 270 6.04 6.66 21.79
CA VAL A 270 4.88 5.76 21.68
C VAL A 270 4.23 5.57 23.04
N LYS A 271 2.92 5.77 23.09
CA LYS A 271 2.06 5.52 24.25
C LYS A 271 1.28 4.23 24.02
N VAL A 272 1.52 3.23 24.86
CA VAL A 272 0.81 1.94 24.85
C VAL A 272 -0.22 1.93 25.96
N VAL A 273 -1.49 1.75 25.62
CA VAL A 273 -2.60 1.69 26.58
C VAL A 273 -3.31 0.35 26.46
N LEU A 274 -3.36 -0.39 27.56
CA LEU A 274 -4.15 -1.60 27.68
C LEU A 274 -5.57 -1.24 28.10
N GLN A 275 -6.57 -1.73 27.37
CA GLN A 275 -7.99 -1.58 27.67
C GLN A 275 -8.67 -2.93 27.80
N HIS A 276 -9.68 -3.00 28.66
CA HIS A 276 -10.57 -4.15 28.81
C HIS A 276 -12.00 -3.66 28.94
N ASN A 277 -12.90 -4.13 28.07
CA ASN A 277 -14.29 -3.64 27.96
C ASN A 277 -14.35 -2.10 27.88
N GLY A 278 -13.50 -1.48 27.07
CA GLY A 278 -13.41 -0.01 26.91
C GLY A 278 -12.75 0.75 28.08
N LYS A 279 -12.58 0.12 29.25
CA LYS A 279 -11.92 0.76 30.40
C LYS A 279 -10.40 0.64 30.30
N ARG A 280 -9.69 1.77 30.46
CA ARG A 280 -8.22 1.83 30.45
C ARG A 280 -7.67 1.19 31.72
N LEU A 281 -6.86 0.15 31.58
CA LEU A 281 -6.26 -0.60 32.70
C LEU A 281 -4.86 -0.09 33.04
N LYS A 282 -3.96 -0.08 32.07
CA LYS A 282 -2.55 0.28 32.26
C LYS A 282 -2.07 1.11 31.08
N LYS A 283 -1.17 2.06 31.35
CA LYS A 283 -0.53 2.90 30.34
C LYS A 283 0.98 2.85 30.52
N LYS A 284 1.70 2.74 29.41
CA LYS A 284 3.15 2.78 29.33
C LYS A 284 3.55 3.73 28.20
N LYS A 285 4.77 4.25 28.25
CA LYS A 285 5.34 5.12 27.22
C LYS A 285 6.78 4.69 26.95
N THR A 286 7.22 4.87 25.72
CA THR A 286 8.63 4.72 25.34
C THR A 286 9.45 5.96 25.71
N THR A 287 10.76 5.86 25.51
CA THR A 287 11.63 7.04 25.41
C THR A 287 11.25 7.89 24.18
N VAL A 288 11.57 9.19 24.26
CA VAL A 288 11.43 10.14 23.15
C VAL A 288 12.66 10.02 22.25
N LYS A 289 12.44 9.96 20.93
CA LYS A 289 13.52 10.00 19.93
C LYS A 289 13.48 11.35 19.24
N GLN A 290 14.56 12.12 19.32
CA GLN A 290 14.55 13.49 18.81
C GLN A 290 14.78 13.54 17.30
N ASN A 291 14.10 14.47 16.64
CA ASN A 291 14.29 14.90 15.26
C ASN A 291 14.42 13.74 14.26
N THR A 292 13.43 12.84 14.23
CA THR A 292 13.41 11.69 13.34
C THR A 292 12.00 11.29 12.93
N LEU A 293 11.83 10.87 11.67
CA LEU A 293 10.60 10.26 11.16
C LEU A 293 10.68 8.72 11.08
N ASN A 294 11.83 8.15 11.43
CA ASN A 294 12.08 6.70 11.43
C ASN A 294 12.70 6.26 12.78
N PRO A 295 11.98 6.41 13.90
CA PRO A 295 12.53 6.12 15.22
C PRO A 295 12.70 4.62 15.47
N TYR A 296 13.83 4.26 16.06
CA TYR A 296 14.08 2.92 16.61
C TYR A 296 13.96 2.94 18.15
N PHE A 297 13.04 2.15 18.70
CA PHE A 297 12.74 2.09 20.14
C PHE A 297 13.30 0.80 20.76
N ASN A 298 12.85 -0.35 20.27
CA ASN A 298 13.08 -1.69 20.83
C ASN A 298 12.79 -1.79 22.34
N GLU A 299 11.68 -1.20 22.77
CA GLU A 299 11.26 -1.13 24.17
C GLU A 299 10.12 -2.10 24.46
N SER A 300 10.26 -2.92 25.51
CA SER A 300 9.29 -3.97 25.85
C SER A 300 8.49 -3.64 27.10
N PHE A 301 7.17 -3.75 27.00
CA PHE A 301 6.21 -3.56 28.09
C PHE A 301 5.51 -4.87 28.40
N SER A 302 5.40 -5.21 29.69
CA SER A 302 4.70 -6.42 30.14
C SER A 302 3.42 -6.08 30.88
N PHE A 303 2.37 -6.84 30.60
CA PHE A 303 1.06 -6.75 31.21
C PHE A 303 0.62 -8.14 31.69
N GLU A 304 -0.08 -8.17 32.82
CA GLU A 304 -0.66 -9.39 33.39
C GLU A 304 -2.14 -9.43 33.04
N ILE A 305 -2.52 -10.42 32.25
CA ILE A 305 -3.84 -10.62 31.67
C ILE A 305 -4.15 -12.12 31.75
N PRO A 306 -5.08 -12.54 32.63
CA PRO A 306 -5.56 -13.91 32.67
C PRO A 306 -6.12 -14.33 31.30
N PHE A 307 -5.90 -15.58 30.91
CA PHE A 307 -6.35 -16.07 29.60
C PHE A 307 -7.85 -15.93 29.40
N ALA A 308 -8.65 -16.07 30.45
CA ALA A 308 -10.10 -15.87 30.41
C ALA A 308 -10.53 -14.45 29.96
N GLN A 309 -9.67 -13.45 30.10
CA GLN A 309 -9.97 -12.06 29.75
C GLN A 309 -9.37 -11.64 28.41
N ILE A 310 -8.46 -12.42 27.82
CA ILE A 310 -7.66 -12.02 26.65
C ILE A 310 -8.52 -11.65 25.44
N GLN A 311 -9.67 -12.29 25.27
CA GLN A 311 -10.59 -12.04 24.16
C GLN A 311 -11.28 -10.68 24.24
N LYS A 312 -11.31 -10.03 25.40
CA LYS A 312 -11.95 -8.72 25.63
C LYS A 312 -10.94 -7.60 25.83
N VAL A 313 -9.67 -7.88 25.61
CA VAL A 313 -8.57 -6.93 25.77
C VAL A 313 -8.23 -6.26 24.45
N GLN A 314 -7.88 -4.99 24.54
CA GLN A 314 -7.43 -4.14 23.45
C GLN A 314 -6.10 -3.51 23.85
N VAL A 315 -5.17 -3.40 22.90
CA VAL A 315 -3.92 -2.66 23.05
C VAL A 315 -3.98 -1.48 22.09
N LEU A 316 -4.12 -0.28 22.63
CA LEU A 316 -4.03 0.96 21.87
C LEU A 316 -2.58 1.42 21.81
N ILE A 317 -2.15 1.81 20.63
CA ILE A 317 -0.79 2.26 20.36
C ILE A 317 -0.90 3.60 19.66
N THR A 318 -0.46 4.65 20.33
CA THR A 318 -0.51 6.01 19.80
C THR A 318 0.90 6.58 19.73
N VAL A 319 1.30 7.02 18.54
CA VAL A 319 2.56 7.74 18.32
C VAL A 319 2.29 9.22 18.51
N TYR A 320 3.06 9.85 19.39
CA TYR A 320 2.99 11.28 19.66
C TYR A 320 4.26 11.95 19.20
N ASP A 321 4.14 13.20 18.79
CA ASP A 321 5.24 14.14 18.71
C ASP A 321 5.44 14.80 20.08
N TYR A 322 6.69 14.96 20.51
CA TYR A 322 7.00 15.59 21.78
C TYR A 322 7.34 17.07 21.59
N ASP A 323 6.43 17.94 22.00
CA ASP A 323 6.66 19.38 22.00
C ASP A 323 7.28 19.84 23.32
N LYS A 324 8.44 20.50 23.24
CA LYS A 324 9.09 21.10 24.43
C LYS A 324 8.24 22.21 25.05
N LEU A 325 7.43 22.90 24.25
CA LEU A 325 6.56 24.00 24.65
C LEU A 325 5.17 23.75 24.08
N GLY A 326 4.23 23.29 24.93
CA GLY A 326 2.85 23.04 24.52
C GLY A 326 2.35 21.64 24.90
N SER A 327 1.27 21.22 24.23
CA SER A 327 0.72 19.88 24.33
C SER A 327 1.30 18.99 23.24
N ASN A 328 1.75 17.79 23.61
CA ASN A 328 2.21 16.78 22.65
C ASN A 328 1.11 16.43 21.63
N ASP A 329 1.42 16.57 20.35
CA ASP A 329 0.49 16.25 19.26
C ASP A 329 0.47 14.76 18.92
N ALA A 330 -0.71 14.22 18.64
CA ALA A 330 -0.83 12.83 18.19
C ALA A 330 -0.52 12.75 16.69
N ILE A 331 0.54 12.01 16.32
CA ILE A 331 0.87 11.75 14.92
C ILE A 331 -0.13 10.76 14.33
N GLY A 332 -0.41 9.68 15.08
CA GLY A 332 -1.33 8.66 14.62
C GLY A 332 -1.49 7.52 15.63
N LYS A 333 -2.49 6.67 15.37
CA LYS A 333 -2.96 5.65 16.30
C LYS A 333 -3.30 4.36 15.57
N CYS A 334 -3.08 3.24 16.24
CA CYS A 334 -3.59 1.94 15.83
C CYS A 334 -4.02 1.15 17.07
N TRP A 335 -4.79 0.08 16.86
CA TRP A 335 -5.17 -0.82 17.95
C TRP A 335 -5.12 -2.28 17.51
N ILE A 336 -4.84 -3.13 18.48
CA ILE A 336 -4.69 -4.58 18.30
C ILE A 336 -5.53 -5.28 19.37
N GLY A 337 -6.22 -6.36 19.02
CA GLY A 337 -7.04 -7.14 19.94
C GLY A 337 -8.54 -7.03 19.68
N TYR A 338 -9.33 -6.97 20.74
CA TYR A 338 -10.79 -7.04 20.65
C TYR A 338 -11.38 -5.89 19.81
N GLY A 339 -12.20 -6.24 18.82
CA GLY A 339 -12.80 -5.27 17.89
C GLY A 339 -11.82 -4.71 16.85
N ALA A 340 -10.58 -5.19 16.78
CA ALA A 340 -9.68 -4.87 15.67
C ALA A 340 -10.10 -5.59 14.39
N SER A 341 -9.77 -5.01 13.25
CA SER A 341 -9.94 -5.60 11.92
C SER A 341 -8.59 -5.72 11.20
N GLY A 342 -8.57 -6.40 10.05
CA GLY A 342 -7.39 -6.50 9.19
C GLY A 342 -6.12 -6.99 9.91
N VAL A 343 -5.05 -6.21 9.82
CA VAL A 343 -3.73 -6.57 10.34
C VAL A 343 -3.70 -6.68 11.87
N GLY A 344 -4.45 -5.81 12.57
CA GLY A 344 -4.58 -5.86 14.04
C GLY A 344 -5.20 -7.17 14.51
N LEU A 345 -6.29 -7.59 13.87
CA LEU A 345 -6.94 -8.88 14.19
C LEU A 345 -6.04 -10.07 13.86
N ARG A 346 -5.37 -10.03 12.70
CA ARG A 346 -4.47 -11.08 12.24
C ARG A 346 -3.31 -11.27 13.22
N GLN A 347 -2.60 -10.21 13.59
CA GLN A 347 -1.49 -10.32 14.54
C GLN A 347 -1.96 -10.83 15.91
N TRP A 348 -3.11 -10.37 16.39
CA TRP A 348 -3.66 -10.87 17.66
C TRP A 348 -3.96 -12.37 17.60
N SER A 349 -4.57 -12.82 16.50
CA SER A 349 -4.88 -14.23 16.25
C SER A 349 -3.60 -15.07 16.15
N ASP A 350 -2.61 -14.60 15.40
CA ASP A 350 -1.30 -15.27 15.24
C ASP A 350 -0.56 -15.38 16.58
N MET A 351 -0.62 -14.34 17.43
CA MET A 351 -0.05 -14.36 18.78
C MET A 351 -0.72 -15.41 19.67
N LEU A 352 -2.05 -15.54 19.62
CA LEU A 352 -2.79 -16.53 20.41
C LEU A 352 -2.57 -17.96 19.90
N ALA A 353 -2.46 -18.14 18.58
CA ALA A 353 -2.18 -19.43 17.94
C ALA A 353 -0.74 -19.92 18.19
N ASN A 354 0.20 -18.99 18.40
CA ASN A 354 1.63 -19.30 18.62
C ASN A 354 2.07 -18.90 20.04
N PRO A 355 1.59 -19.58 21.10
CA PRO A 355 1.90 -19.22 22.47
C PRO A 355 3.42 -19.26 22.72
N ARG A 356 3.93 -18.30 23.51
CA ARG A 356 5.34 -18.13 23.86
C ARG A 356 6.27 -17.70 22.70
N ARG A 357 5.76 -17.50 21.48
CA ARG A 357 6.54 -16.93 20.38
C ARG A 357 6.18 -15.45 20.17
N PRO A 358 7.17 -14.56 19.99
CA PRO A 358 6.90 -13.19 19.59
C PRO A 358 6.47 -13.13 18.12
N ILE A 359 5.40 -12.39 17.84
CA ILE A 359 4.89 -12.12 16.50
C ILE A 359 5.07 -10.63 16.21
N ALA A 360 6.02 -10.29 15.34
CA ALA A 360 6.27 -8.92 14.90
C ALA A 360 5.45 -8.61 13.64
N GLN A 361 4.79 -7.44 13.61
CA GLN A 361 3.96 -7.01 12.50
C GLN A 361 3.99 -5.49 12.38
N TRP A 362 3.99 -5.00 11.14
CA TRP A 362 3.81 -3.59 10.81
C TRP A 362 2.34 -3.21 10.81
N HIS A 363 2.02 -2.04 11.37
CA HIS A 363 0.69 -1.43 11.39
C HIS A 363 0.77 -0.03 10.82
N THR A 364 -0.13 0.29 9.90
CA THR A 364 -0.30 1.65 9.40
C THR A 364 -1.06 2.48 10.43
N LEU A 365 -0.55 3.68 10.71
CA LEU A 365 -1.15 4.61 11.64
C LEU A 365 -2.35 5.31 11.00
N LEU A 366 -3.43 5.39 11.76
CA LEU A 366 -4.66 6.09 11.39
C LEU A 366 -4.84 7.34 12.24
N PRO A 367 -5.65 8.32 11.80
CA PRO A 367 -6.00 9.47 12.63
C PRO A 367 -6.58 9.03 13.97
N GLU A 368 -6.23 9.72 15.06
CA GLU A 368 -6.68 9.34 16.41
C GLU A 368 -8.22 9.33 16.52
N GLU A 369 -8.87 10.27 15.86
CA GLU A 369 -10.33 10.42 15.82
C GLU A 369 -11.02 9.24 15.14
N GLU A 370 -10.48 8.74 14.01
CA GLU A 370 -11.01 7.59 13.30
C GLU A 370 -10.92 6.32 14.14
N VAL A 371 -9.79 6.11 14.82
CA VAL A 371 -9.61 4.97 15.72
C VAL A 371 -10.56 5.07 16.92
N ASP A 372 -10.67 6.25 17.53
CA ASP A 372 -11.56 6.44 18.67
C ASP A 372 -13.05 6.31 18.30
N ALA A 373 -13.44 6.69 17.08
CA ALA A 373 -14.76 6.42 16.55
C ALA A 373 -14.98 4.91 16.34
N ALA A 374 -14.02 4.20 15.75
CA ALA A 374 -14.09 2.76 15.54
C ALA A 374 -14.21 1.98 16.86
N LEU A 375 -13.50 2.42 17.91
CA LEU A 375 -13.56 1.81 19.25
C LEU A 375 -14.90 2.02 19.96
N LYS A 376 -15.65 3.08 19.60
CA LYS A 376 -16.99 3.36 20.16
C LYS A 376 -18.11 2.71 19.37
N ALA A 377 -17.86 2.34 18.12
CA ALA A 377 -18.86 1.69 17.28
C ALA A 377 -19.23 0.31 17.85
N PRO A 378 -20.52 -0.08 17.80
CA PRO A 378 -20.91 -1.44 18.17
C PRO A 378 -20.22 -2.44 17.24
N ILE A 379 -19.54 -3.42 17.85
CA ILE A 379 -18.91 -4.52 17.11
C ILE A 379 -20.06 -5.35 16.53
N ARG A 380 -20.21 -5.30 15.20
CA ARG A 380 -21.24 -6.05 14.45
C ARG A 380 -20.98 -7.55 14.48
#